data_AF-A0A963D4D2-F1
#
_entry.id   AF-A0A963D4D2-F1
#
_cell.length_a   1.000
_cell.length_b   1.000
_cell.length_c   1.000
_cell.angle_alpha   90.00
_cell.angle_beta   90.00
_cell.angle_gamma   90.00
#
_symmetry.space_group_name_H-M   'P 1'
#
loop_
_entity.id
_entity.type
_entity.pdbx_description
1 polymer ?
#
loop_
_entity_poly.entity_id
_entity_poly.type
_entity_poly.pdbx_seq_one_letter_code
_entity_poly.pdbx_strand_id
1 'polypeptide(L)' 'EITGQHELLDANPLLKRSIRNRFPYLDPLNHVQVELLHRHREGSEDARIKGGIHMSINGIAAGLRNSG' A
#
# COMPACT_ATOMS: atom_id res chain seq x y z
N GLU A 1 2.68 13.71 26.11
CA GLU A 1 3.15 12.83 25.03
C GLU A 1 3.95 11.67 25.61
N ILE A 2 3.88 10.48 25.03
CA ILE A 2 4.58 9.28 25.55
C ILE A 2 6.00 9.17 24.96
N THR A 3 6.17 9.47 23.68
CA THR A 3 7.46 9.31 22.97
C THR A 3 8.27 10.61 22.88
N GLY A 4 7.67 11.78 23.11
CA GLY A 4 8.31 13.09 22.93
C GLY A 4 8.76 13.39 21.49
N GLN A 5 8.22 12.68 20.49
CA GLN A 5 8.54 12.87 19.07
C GLN A 5 7.53 13.83 18.44
N HIS A 6 8.02 14.73 17.57
CA HIS A 6 7.18 15.68 16.84
C HIS A 6 6.49 15.01 15.64
N GLU A 7 7.14 14.04 15.03
CA GLU A 7 6.61 13.24 13.94
C GLU A 7 6.91 11.74 14.14
N LEU A 8 6.19 10.90 13.38
CA LEU A 8 6.45 9.46 13.37
C LEU A 8 7.90 9.18 12.95
N LEU A 9 8.56 8.31 13.72
CA LEU A 9 9.90 7.78 13.45
C LEU A 9 11.02 8.83 13.54
N ASP A 10 10.86 9.90 14.32
CA ASP A 10 11.93 10.88 14.55
C ASP A 10 13.17 10.23 15.19
N ALA A 11 12.97 9.22 16.03
CA ALA A 11 14.06 8.43 16.62
C ALA A 11 14.73 7.47 15.61
N ASN A 12 14.19 7.28 14.41
CA ASN A 12 14.77 6.42 13.37
C ASN A 12 14.65 7.03 11.97
N PRO A 13 15.51 8.02 11.63
CA PRO A 13 15.47 8.71 10.34
C PRO A 13 15.67 7.80 9.13
N LEU A 14 16.46 6.72 9.28
CA LEU A 14 16.69 5.75 8.21
C LEU A 14 15.42 4.98 7.87
N LEU A 15 14.68 4.52 8.89
CA LEU A 15 13.39 3.86 8.68
C LEU A 15 12.35 4.84 8.12
N LYS A 16 12.30 6.08 8.63
CA LYS A 16 11.44 7.16 8.11
C LYS A 16 11.66 7.38 6.62
N ARG A 17 12.92 7.51 6.20
CA ARG A 17 13.30 7.65 4.78
C ARG A 17 12.97 6.41 3.96
N SER A 18 13.24 5.21 4.50
CA SER A 18 12.95 3.94 3.83
C SER A 18 11.46 3.78 3.53
N ILE A 19 10.57 4.12 4.47
CA ILE A 19 9.13 4.09 4.27
C ILE A 19 8.70 5.16 3.26
N ARG A 20 9.19 6.39 3.41
CA ARG A 20 8.84 7.50 2.51
C ARG A 20 9.21 7.22 1.05
N ASN A 21 10.34 6.53 0.82
CA ASN A 21 10.78 6.14 -0.52
C ASN A 21 9.86 5.09 -1.18
N ARG A 22 9.06 4.35 -0.41
CA ARG A 22 8.14 3.33 -0.94
C ARG A 22 6.75 3.89 -1.28
N PHE A 23 6.37 5.02 -0.68
CA PHE A 23 5.05 5.64 -0.92
C PHE A 23 4.74 5.95 -2.38
N PRO A 24 5.68 6.48 -3.20
CA PRO A 24 5.40 6.74 -4.62
C PRO A 24 4.99 5.50 -5.44
N TYR A 25 5.32 4.30 -4.96
CA TYR A 25 4.95 3.04 -5.61
C TYR A 25 3.71 2.41 -4.99
N LEU A 26 3.49 2.62 -3.70
CA LEU A 26 2.32 2.10 -2.99
C LEU A 26 1.05 2.88 -3.34
N ASP A 27 1.15 4.20 -3.47
CA ASP A 27 -0.03 5.04 -3.69
C ASP A 27 -0.76 4.72 -5.01
N PRO A 28 -0.07 4.58 -6.17
CA PRO A 28 -0.71 4.15 -7.40
C PRO A 28 -1.29 2.73 -7.32
N LEU A 29 -0.60 1.79 -6.64
CA LEU A 29 -1.09 0.43 -6.46
C LEU A 29 -2.36 0.38 -5.60
N ASN A 30 -2.44 1.21 -4.56
CA ASN A 30 -3.64 1.37 -3.74
C ASN A 30 -4.80 1.89 -4.57
N HIS A 31 -4.57 2.92 -5.40
CA HIS A 31 -5.62 3.50 -6.24
C HIS A 31 -6.16 2.50 -7.26
N VAL A 32 -5.26 1.78 -7.94
CA VAL A 32 -5.65 0.70 -8.87
C VAL A 32 -6.39 -0.41 -8.14
N GLN A 33 -5.94 -0.83 -6.94
CA GLN A 33 -6.63 -1.85 -6.16
C GLN A 33 -8.06 -1.43 -5.79
N VAL A 34 -8.26 -0.19 -5.36
CA VAL A 34 -9.59 0.34 -5.01
C VAL A 34 -10.52 0.29 -6.22
N GLU A 35 -10.06 0.74 -7.37
CA GLU A 35 -10.85 0.72 -8.61
C GLU A 35 -11.20 -0.70 -9.06
N LEU A 36 -10.23 -1.63 -9.01
CA LEU A 36 -10.47 -3.02 -9.39
C LEU A 36 -11.44 -3.71 -8.43
N LEU A 37 -11.33 -3.45 -7.13
CA LEU A 37 -12.29 -3.95 -6.13
C LEU A 37 -13.69 -3.36 -6.35
N HIS A 38 -13.79 -2.08 -6.73
CA HIS A 38 -15.06 -1.44 -7.05
C HIS A 38 -15.75 -2.15 -8.22
N ARG A 39 -15.06 -2.28 -9.37
CA ARG A 39 -15.60 -2.99 -10.56
C ARG A 39 -15.95 -4.44 -10.29
N HIS A 40 -15.13 -5.13 -9.49
CA HIS A 40 -15.42 -6.51 -9.11
C HIS A 40 -16.72 -6.63 -8.31
N ARG A 41 -16.96 -5.68 -7.38
CA ARG A 41 -18.20 -5.63 -6.58
C ARG A 41 -19.43 -5.22 -7.38
N GLU A 42 -19.25 -4.49 -8.48
CA GLU A 42 -20.32 -4.18 -9.44
C GLU A 42 -20.69 -5.37 -10.36
N GLY A 43 -20.01 -6.51 -10.23
CA GLY A 43 -20.31 -7.72 -11.00
C GLY A 43 -19.60 -7.77 -12.36
N SER A 44 -18.46 -7.09 -12.50
CA SER A 44 -17.67 -7.23 -13.72
C SER A 44 -17.06 -8.63 -13.84
N GLU A 45 -17.36 -9.30 -14.96
CA GLU A 45 -16.89 -10.65 -15.29
C GLU A 45 -15.53 -10.68 -16.02
N ASP A 46 -14.84 -9.53 -16.14
CA ASP A 46 -13.53 -9.48 -16.79
C ASP A 46 -12.48 -10.20 -15.92
N ALA A 47 -11.96 -11.32 -16.44
CA ALA A 47 -10.95 -12.13 -15.77
C ALA A 47 -9.68 -11.33 -15.38
N ARG A 48 -9.38 -10.23 -16.08
CA ARG A 48 -8.25 -9.35 -15.79
C ARG A 48 -8.42 -8.60 -14.46
N ILE A 49 -9.66 -8.37 -14.02
CA ILE A 49 -9.93 -7.64 -12.76
C ILE A 49 -9.46 -8.46 -11.57
N LYS A 50 -9.85 -9.74 -11.51
CA LYS A 50 -9.41 -10.64 -10.44
C LYS A 50 -7.88 -10.80 -10.43
N GLY A 51 -7.27 -10.93 -11.61
CA GLY A 51 -5.81 -10.96 -11.76
C GLY A 51 -5.15 -9.67 -11.24
N GLY A 52 -5.70 -8.51 -11.59
CA GLY A 52 -5.22 -7.21 -11.13
C GLY A 52 -5.31 -7.03 -9.62
N ILE A 53 -6.39 -7.47 -8.98
CA ILE A 53 -6.55 -7.44 -7.51
C ILE A 53 -5.46 -8.28 -6.84
N HIS A 54 -5.19 -9.49 -7.33
CA HIS A 54 -4.13 -10.33 -6.76
C HIS A 54 -2.75 -9.70 -6.94
N MET A 55 -2.48 -9.08 -8.11
CA MET A 55 -1.22 -8.37 -8.34
C MET A 55 -1.05 -7.17 -7.40
N SER A 56 -2.10 -6.38 -7.17
CA SER A 56 -2.01 -5.22 -6.27
C SER A 56 -1.82 -5.67 -4.81
N ILE A 57 -2.52 -6.71 -4.36
CA ILE A 57 -2.32 -7.31 -3.03
C ILE A 57 -0.86 -7.71 -2.83
N ASN A 58 -0.29 -8.44 -3.79
CA ASN A 58 1.11 -8.87 -3.72
C ASN A 58 2.08 -7.69 -3.74
N GLY A 59 1.82 -6.68 -4.59
CA GLY A 59 2.65 -5.48 -4.69
C GLY A 59 2.64 -4.64 -3.41
N ILE A 60 1.47 -4.44 -2.80
CA ILE A 60 1.33 -3.71 -1.54
C ILE A 60 1.98 -4.46 -0.39
N ALA A 61 1.76 -5.78 -0.29
CA ALA A 61 2.41 -6.61 0.73
C ALA A 61 3.95 -6.52 0.64
N ALA A 62 4.51 -6.62 -0.57
CA ALA A 62 5.94 -6.49 -0.79
C ALA A 62 6.48 -5.10 -0.39
N GLY A 63 5.72 -4.03 -0.63
CA GLY A 63 6.12 -2.66 -0.28
C GLY A 63 5.94 -2.31 1.20
N LEU A 64 4.96 -2.90 1.90
CA LEU A 64 4.74 -2.68 3.33
C LEU A 64 5.74 -3.46 4.20
N ARG A 65 6.25 -4.59 3.71
CA ARG A 65 7.17 -5.48 4.45
C ARG A 65 6.55 -5.94 5.78
N ASN A 66 7.19 -5.70 6.92
CA ASN A 66 6.71 -6.13 8.23
C ASN A 66 5.76 -5.09 8.84
N SER A 67 4.52 -5.49 9.08
CA SER A 67 3.48 -4.66 9.69
C SER A 67 2.81 -5.30 10.91
N GLY A 68 3.41 -6.38 11.42
CA GLY A 68 2.92 -7.15 12.57
C GLY A 68 3.53 -6.72 13.89
#